data_AF-A0AAU8ANT3-F1
#
_entry.id   AF-A0AAU8ANT3-F1
#
_cell.length_a   1.000
_cell.length_b   1.000
_cell.length_c   1.000
_cell.angle_alpha   90.00
_cell.angle_beta   90.00
_cell.angle_gamma   90.00
#
_symmetry.space_group_name_H-M   'P 1'
#
loop_
_entity.id
_entity.type
_entity.pdbx_description
1 polymer ?
#
loop_
_entity_poly.entity_id
_entity_poly.type
_entity_poly.pdbx_seq_one_letter_code
_entity_poly.pdbx_strand_id
1 'polypeptide(L)'
;MVFFALEWCEFCWSVRKLFAAAGIEYRSVDLDGALYREDDRGGALRRALAEKTGAVTIPQIFVGGRHVGGATETFDAFNSGALQELLAAAGREVHTEGIGNAYGFLPAWLHPRKPATA
;
A
#
# COMPACT_ATOMS: atom_id res chain seq x y z
N MET A 1 -7.17 1.35 7.85
CA MET A 1 -5.72 1.22 7.59
C MET A 1 -5.12 2.60 7.29
N VAL A 2 -3.79 2.74 7.30
CA VAL A 2 -3.08 3.97 6.88
C VAL A 2 -2.19 3.65 5.69
N PHE A 3 -2.25 4.52 4.68
CA PHE A 3 -1.54 4.39 3.42
C PHE A 3 -0.65 5.62 3.21
N PHE A 4 0.66 5.46 3.39
CA PHE A 4 1.63 6.51 3.11
C PHE A 4 2.00 6.46 1.63
N ALA A 5 1.81 7.56 0.93
CA ALA A 5 1.82 7.62 -0.53
C ALA A 5 2.44 8.93 -1.04
N LEU A 6 2.54 9.02 -2.36
CA LEU A 6 2.73 10.28 -3.08
C LEU A 6 1.55 10.49 -4.03
N GLU A 7 1.24 11.75 -4.34
CA GLU A 7 0.25 12.13 -5.35
C GLU A 7 0.69 11.65 -6.74
N TRP A 8 1.98 11.79 -7.05
CA TRP A 8 2.58 11.40 -8.33
C TRP A 8 3.42 10.13 -8.20
N CYS A 9 2.75 9.00 -8.01
CA CYS A 9 3.38 7.70 -7.95
C CYS A 9 2.48 6.60 -8.50
N GLU A 10 2.95 5.93 -9.54
CA GLU A 10 2.20 4.86 -10.21
C GLU A 10 1.96 3.62 -9.35
N PHE A 11 2.90 3.27 -8.47
CA PHE A 11 2.73 2.17 -7.52
C PHE A 11 1.69 2.54 -6.47
N CYS A 12 1.65 3.81 -6.05
CA CYS A 12 0.58 4.30 -5.19
C CYS A 12 -0.77 4.19 -5.89
N TRP A 13 -0.87 4.66 -7.14
CA TRP A 13 -2.11 4.54 -7.92
C TRP A 13 -2.54 3.09 -8.12
N SER A 14 -1.61 2.17 -8.31
CA SER A 14 -1.89 0.73 -8.43
C SER A 14 -2.53 0.18 -7.16
N VAL A 15 -1.97 0.50 -5.99
CA VAL A 15 -2.54 0.10 -4.69
C VAL A 15 -3.91 0.75 -4.46
N ARG A 16 -4.08 2.03 -4.81
CA ARG A 16 -5.39 2.70 -4.74
C ARG A 16 -6.44 2.01 -5.60
N LYS A 17 -6.09 1.57 -6.81
CA LYS A 17 -7.01 0.83 -7.69
C LYS A 17 -7.43 -0.50 -7.07
N LEU A 18 -6.48 -1.25 -6.52
CA LEU A 18 -6.79 -2.48 -5.78
C LEU A 18 -7.75 -2.19 -4.63
N PHE A 19 -7.43 -1.20 -3.78
CA PHE A 19 -8.26 -0.86 -2.63
C PHE A 19 -9.67 -0.42 -3.04
N ALA A 20 -9.79 0.38 -4.10
CA ALA A 20 -11.08 0.78 -4.65
C ALA A 20 -11.88 -0.42 -5.17
N ALA A 21 -11.25 -1.33 -5.93
CA ALA A 21 -11.91 -2.54 -6.43
C ALA A 21 -12.36 -3.46 -5.29
N ALA A 22 -11.56 -3.55 -4.23
CA ALA A 22 -11.83 -4.40 -3.07
C ALA A 22 -12.70 -3.75 -1.98
N GLY A 23 -13.16 -2.52 -2.19
CA GLY A 23 -13.93 -1.76 -1.18
C GLY A 23 -13.17 -1.50 0.13
N ILE A 24 -11.84 -1.45 0.07
CA ILE A 24 -11.00 -1.26 1.25
C ILE A 24 -10.91 0.23 1.59
N GLU A 25 -11.46 0.60 2.75
CA GLU A 25 -11.36 1.95 3.30
C GLU A 25 -10.00 2.23 3.95
N TYR A 26 -9.36 3.32 3.55
CA TYR A 26 -8.04 3.74 4.03
C TYR A 26 -7.92 5.24 4.24
N ARG A 27 -7.02 5.63 5.16
CA ARG A 27 -6.56 7.01 5.27
C ARG A 27 -5.27 7.17 4.46
N SER A 28 -5.30 8.02 3.44
CA SER A 28 -4.10 8.40 2.69
C SER A 28 -3.30 9.46 3.44
N VAL A 29 -1.98 9.34 3.40
CA VAL A 29 -1.01 10.35 3.85
C VAL A 29 -0.09 10.61 2.67
N ASP A 30 -0.45 11.62 1.87
CA ASP A 30 0.24 11.96 0.63
C ASP A 30 1.38 12.94 0.92
N LEU A 31 2.59 12.40 1.00
CA LEU A 31 3.76 13.08 1.60
C LEU A 31 4.25 14.30 0.80
N ASP A 32 3.93 14.37 -0.49
CA ASP A 32 4.20 15.50 -1.39
C ASP A 32 3.01 16.49 -1.51
N GLY A 33 1.88 16.16 -0.89
CA GLY A 33 0.68 16.97 -0.87
C GLY A 33 0.85 18.26 -0.06
N ALA A 34 -0.02 19.24 -0.31
CA ALA A 34 0.08 20.58 0.28
C ALA A 34 0.12 20.57 1.83
N LEU A 35 -0.60 19.65 2.48
CA LEU A 35 -0.67 19.52 3.94
C LEU A 35 0.67 19.13 4.60
N TYR A 36 1.60 18.54 3.84
CA TYR A 36 2.86 18.02 4.34
C TYR A 36 4.08 18.76 3.80
N ARG A 37 3.87 19.83 3.02
CA ARG A 37 4.94 20.61 2.41
C ARG A 37 5.57 21.61 3.38
N GLU A 38 4.76 22.20 4.26
CA GLU A 38 5.23 23.13 5.29
C GLU A 38 6.23 22.43 6.24
N ASP A 39 7.31 23.12 6.57
CA ASP A 39 8.38 22.67 7.47
C ASP A 39 8.98 21.28 7.15
N ASP A 40 9.03 20.88 5.88
CA ASP A 40 9.52 19.55 5.45
C ASP A 40 8.82 18.38 6.18
N ARG A 41 7.55 18.53 6.55
CA ARG A 41 6.81 17.47 7.27
C ARG A 41 6.74 16.16 6.48
N GLY A 42 6.64 16.24 5.16
CA GLY A 42 6.69 15.09 4.26
C GLY A 42 8.04 14.36 4.33
N GLY A 43 9.15 15.11 4.30
CA GLY A 43 10.50 14.56 4.48
C GLY A 43 10.70 13.95 5.87
N ALA A 44 10.22 14.62 6.92
CA ALA A 44 10.25 14.12 8.29
C ALA A 44 9.48 12.79 8.44
N LEU A 45 8.29 12.69 7.84
CA LEU A 45 7.52 11.46 7.80
C LEU A 45 8.23 10.35 7.03
N ARG A 46 8.87 10.65 5.90
CA ARG A 46 9.69 9.65 5.16
C ARG A 46 10.83 9.10 6.02
N ARG A 47 11.55 9.98 6.74
CA ARG A 47 12.63 9.57 7.65
C ARG A 47 12.10 8.68 8.77
N ALA A 48 11.02 9.09 9.42
CA ALA A 48 10.38 8.31 10.48
C ALA A 48 9.85 6.95 9.98
N LEU A 49 9.31 6.89 8.76
CA LEU A 49 8.91 5.62 8.14
C LEU A 49 10.12 4.72 7.92
N ALA A 50 11.21 5.24 7.35
CA ALA A 50 12.42 4.47 7.10
C ALA A 50 13.04 3.94 8.41
N GLU A 51 13.09 4.75 9.47
CA GLU A 51 13.54 4.33 10.80
C GLU A 51 12.66 3.22 11.38
N LYS A 52 11.35 3.31 11.20
CA LYS A 52 10.39 2.36 11.77
C LYS A 52 10.32 1.04 11.01
N THR A 53 10.47 1.06 9.70
CA THR A 53 10.22 -0.11 8.84
C THR A 53 11.45 -0.63 8.11
N GLY A 54 12.53 0.14 8.08
CA GLY A 54 13.69 -0.10 7.22
C GLY A 54 13.45 0.20 5.73
N ALA A 55 12.22 0.56 5.34
CA ALA A 55 11.88 0.81 3.93
C ALA A 55 11.97 2.30 3.57
N VAL A 56 12.69 2.60 2.50
CA VAL A 56 12.84 3.97 1.96
C VAL A 56 11.92 4.26 0.76
N THR A 57 11.17 3.26 0.31
CA THR A 57 10.27 3.33 -0.84
C THR A 57 8.85 3.70 -0.41
N ILE A 58 8.04 4.16 -1.37
CA ILE A 58 6.62 4.46 -1.21
C ILE A 58 5.87 3.70 -2.33
N PRO A 59 4.65 3.18 -2.10
CA PRO A 59 3.84 3.31 -0.90
C PRO A 59 4.34 2.52 0.31
N GLN A 60 3.84 2.86 1.50
CA GLN A 60 3.99 2.04 2.74
C GLN A 60 2.64 1.91 3.45
N ILE A 61 2.19 0.67 3.66
CA ILE A 61 0.85 0.35 4.17
C ILE A 61 0.91 -0.17 5.61
N PHE A 62 -0.02 0.29 6.45
CA PHE A 62 -0.20 -0.21 7.82
C PHE A 62 -1.66 -0.59 8.11
N VAL A 63 -1.88 -1.74 8.75
CA VAL A 63 -3.19 -2.24 9.18
C VAL A 63 -3.15 -2.52 10.68
N GLY A 64 -4.04 -1.90 11.47
CA GLY A 64 -4.07 -2.10 12.92
C GLY A 64 -2.74 -1.79 13.64
N GLY A 65 -1.90 -0.92 13.08
CA GLY A 65 -0.55 -0.62 13.59
C GLY A 65 0.55 -1.56 13.10
N ARG A 66 0.21 -2.69 12.45
CA ARG A 66 1.16 -3.60 11.80
C ARG A 66 1.57 -3.06 10.42
N HIS A 67 2.87 -3.07 10.14
CA HIS A 67 3.41 -2.75 8.82
C HIS A 67 3.19 -3.92 7.87
N VAL A 68 2.57 -3.65 6.71
CA VAL A 68 2.34 -4.64 5.66
C VAL A 68 3.49 -4.65 4.65
N GLY A 69 3.98 -3.47 4.27
CA GLY A 69 5.04 -3.30 3.28
C GLY A 69 4.67 -2.27 2.21
N GLY A 70 5.31 -2.40 1.04
CA GLY A 70 5.04 -1.56 -0.12
C GLY A 70 3.98 -2.15 -1.04
N ALA A 71 3.97 -1.73 -2.31
CA ALA A 71 2.96 -2.15 -3.27
C ALA A 71 2.99 -3.66 -3.53
N THR A 72 4.18 -4.22 -3.77
CA THR A 72 4.39 -5.65 -4.03
C THR A 72 3.95 -6.49 -2.84
N GLU A 73 4.41 -6.16 -1.64
CA GLU A 73 4.06 -6.89 -0.42
C GLU A 73 2.57 -6.80 -0.12
N THR A 74 1.93 -5.67 -0.42
CA THR A 74 0.48 -5.50 -0.31
C THR A 74 -0.26 -6.39 -1.30
N PHE A 75 0.24 -6.54 -2.53
CA PHE A 75 -0.36 -7.41 -3.55
C PHE A 75 -0.17 -8.88 -3.23
N ASP A 76 1.01 -9.27 -2.74
CA ASP A 76 1.26 -10.63 -2.24
C ASP A 76 0.35 -10.96 -1.05
N ALA A 77 0.18 -10.02 -0.11
CA ALA A 77 -0.71 -10.19 1.03
C ALA A 77 -2.18 -10.29 0.60
N PHE A 78 -2.62 -9.52 -0.40
CA PHE A 78 -3.98 -9.63 -0.94
C PHE A 78 -4.19 -10.98 -1.65
N ASN A 79 -3.25 -11.39 -2.50
CA ASN A 79 -3.34 -12.64 -3.25
C ASN A 79 -3.30 -13.88 -2.36
N SER A 80 -2.57 -13.83 -1.25
CA SER A 80 -2.48 -14.94 -0.29
C SER A 80 -3.62 -14.99 0.73
N GLY A 81 -4.48 -13.97 0.79
CA GLY A 81 -5.54 -13.87 1.80
C GLY A 81 -5.09 -13.19 3.11
N ALA A 82 -3.78 -13.01 3.32
CA ALA A 82 -3.24 -12.45 4.55
C ALA A 82 -3.70 -11.01 4.82
N LEU A 83 -3.91 -10.20 3.78
CA LEU A 83 -4.41 -8.82 3.95
C LEU A 83 -5.86 -8.82 4.44
N GLN A 84 -6.68 -9.74 3.92
CA GLN A 84 -8.08 -9.91 4.29
C GLN A 84 -8.19 -10.34 5.74
N GLU A 85 -7.36 -11.30 6.19
CA GLU A 85 -7.28 -11.71 7.60
C GLU A 85 -6.91 -10.54 8.53
N LEU A 86 -5.89 -9.75 8.15
CA LEU A 86 -5.48 -8.58 8.91
C LEU A 86 -6.56 -7.50 8.99
N LEU A 87 -7.32 -7.32 7.91
CA LEU A 87 -8.42 -6.35 7.86
C LEU A 87 -9.63 -6.83 8.66
N ALA A 88 -9.99 -8.11 8.57
CA ALA A 88 -11.04 -8.71 9.37
C ALA A 88 -10.73 -8.64 10.87
N ALA A 89 -9.49 -8.92 11.28
CA ALA A 89 -9.03 -8.75 12.66
C ALA A 89 -9.12 -7.30 13.15
N ALA A 90 -9.05 -6.32 12.23
CA ALA A 90 -9.23 -4.90 12.50
C ALA A 90 -10.71 -4.43 12.33
N GLY A 91 -11.66 -5.35 12.17
CA GLY A 91 -13.09 -5.06 12.01
C GLY A 91 -13.44 -4.38 10.69
N ARG A 92 -12.72 -4.68 9.60
CA ARG A 92 -12.93 -4.09 8.27
C ARG A 92 -13.32 -5.15 7.27
N GLU A 93 -14.31 -4.82 6.45
CA GLU A 93 -14.77 -5.66 5.34
C GLU A 93 -13.86 -5.49 4.10
N VAL A 94 -13.80 -6.53 3.29
CA VAL A 94 -13.04 -6.57 2.04
C VAL A 94 -13.83 -7.40 1.04
N HIS A 95 -14.01 -6.87 -0.17
CA HIS A 95 -14.58 -7.61 -1.30
C HIS A 95 -13.45 -8.22 -2.13
N THR A 96 -13.56 -9.49 -2.46
CA THR A 96 -12.57 -10.21 -3.29
C THR A 96 -13.19 -10.77 -4.56
N GLU A 97 -14.52 -10.75 -4.66
CA GLU A 97 -15.27 -11.27 -5.80
C GLU A 97 -14.90 -10.53 -7.09
N GLY A 98 -14.50 -11.27 -8.11
CA GLY A 98 -14.12 -10.70 -9.41
C GLY A 98 -12.73 -10.06 -9.44
N ILE A 99 -12.02 -10.00 -8.31
CA ILE A 99 -10.63 -9.56 -8.26
C ILE A 99 -9.74 -10.79 -8.47
N GLY A 100 -9.11 -10.86 -9.64
CA GLY A 100 -8.11 -11.87 -9.94
C GLY A 100 -6.79 -11.58 -9.21
N ASN A 101 -5.67 -11.80 -9.89
CA ASN A 101 -4.36 -11.51 -9.33
C ASN A 101 -4.16 -9.98 -9.17
N ALA A 102 -3.87 -9.52 -7.95
CA ALA A 102 -3.65 -8.11 -7.62
C ALA A 102 -2.52 -7.44 -8.42
N TYR A 103 -1.55 -8.20 -8.94
CA TYR A 103 -0.53 -7.67 -9.85
C TYR A 103 -1.11 -7.12 -11.15
N GLY A 104 -2.36 -7.47 -11.50
CA GLY A 104 -3.08 -6.88 -12.64
C GLY A 104 -3.36 -5.38 -12.50
N PHE A 105 -3.23 -4.81 -11.30
CA PHE A 105 -3.36 -3.36 -11.09
C PHE A 105 -2.08 -2.56 -11.35
N LEU A 106 -0.94 -3.25 -11.55
CA LEU A 106 0.33 -2.59 -11.84
C LEU A 106 0.32 -1.89 -13.21
N PRO A 107 1.22 -0.92 -13.42
CA PRO A 107 1.40 -0.31 -14.73
C PRO A 107 1.75 -1.35 -15.78
N ALA A 108 1.09 -1.31 -16.94
CA ALA A 108 1.24 -2.32 -18.00
C ALA A 108 2.66 -2.40 -18.59
N TRP A 109 3.48 -1.36 -18.42
CA TRP A 109 4.87 -1.33 -18.86
C TRP A 109 5.83 -2.06 -17.91
N LEU A 110 5.38 -2.39 -16.69
CA LEU A 110 6.21 -3.05 -15.70
C LEU A 110 6.32 -4.55 -16.00
N HIS A 111 7.55 -5.05 -16.13
CA HIS A 111 7.79 -6.47 -16.35
C HIS A 111 7.29 -7.30 -15.15
N PRO A 112 6.60 -8.44 -15.39
CA PRO A 112 6.16 -9.33 -14.33
C PRO A 112 7.35 -9.78 -13.48
N ARG A 113 7.22 -9.66 -12.15
CA ARG A 113 8.22 -10.21 -11.23
C ARG A 113 8.21 -11.72 -11.34
N LYS A 114 9.40 -12.33 -11.41
CA LYS A 114 9.55 -13.76 -11.10
C LYS A 114 9.26 -13.94 -9.61
N PRO A 115 8.41 -14.90 -9.21
CA PRO A 115 8.24 -15.21 -7.79
C PRO A 115 9.60 -15.58 -7.20
N ALA A 116 9.85 -15.14 -5.97
CA ALA A 116 11.06 -15.55 -5.26
C ALA A 116 11.01 -17.08 -5.10
N THR A 117 12.04 -17.77 -5.60
CA THR A 117 12.19 -19.22 -5.39
C THR A 117 12.25 -19.48 -3.89
N ALA A 118 11.39 -20.38 -3.40
CA ALA A 118 11.41 -20.88 -2.04
C ALA A 118 12.69 -21.66 -1.72
#